data_AF-A0A9D1C528-F1
#
_entry.id   AF-A0A9D1C528-F1
#
_cell.length_a   1.000
_cell.length_b   1.000
_cell.length_c   1.000
_cell.angle_alpha   90.00
_cell.angle_beta   90.00
_cell.angle_gamma   90.00
#
_symmetry.space_group_name_H-M   'P 1'
#
loop_
_entity.id
_entity.type
_entity.pdbx_description
1 polymer ?
#
loop_
_entity_poly.entity_id
_entity_poly.type
_entity_poly.pdbx_seq_one_letter_code
_entity_poly.pdbx_strand_id
1 'polypeptide(L)'
;QTIDSDFHVYSVVWEEDNIKWYVNGECFLRVTSDQWYSTSAPNNPLAPFDKEFYIIMNLAAGGWFDGGITPGSGDIPATMQVDYVRVYKAEGSSDIEQVPVTGISLDQTEVELTSVGQTTTLTRTITPDNATNRNVIWETSNPAVATVSAGQVKAVGNGTAVITATTRDGGFKSSCLVTVNISEKPVDPVDPVDPKDPVEFIVGNETNGLKRTNDDIEFYVNGARFADLHYRINSGGQINVGMISTGARNYSYLLSNLKHGDILEYSFTYNPGNGALDTEWLTYIHGVTMPDENQEVGEDPNIPGTYENVAKGKSVTASASENASLAPINLTDNDLLTRWSSNWTDDAWFVVDLAGIYNINQIVLNWENAFARQFEILLSHDGVNFERVFNQTIGEGGIETINIGAVNARYVKFQGVQRALPYGYSLYEIEVYGVAR
;
A
#
# COMPACT_ATOMS: atom_id res chain seq x y z
N GLN A 1 40.97 -14.10 -7.33
CA GLN A 1 41.29 -12.84 -8.03
C GLN A 1 41.27 -11.75 -6.98
N THR A 2 42.31 -10.91 -6.89
CA THR A 2 42.20 -9.64 -6.17
C THR A 2 41.21 -8.78 -6.95
N ILE A 3 40.11 -8.38 -6.32
CA ILE A 3 39.18 -7.42 -6.94
C ILE A 3 39.89 -6.08 -6.81
N ASP A 4 40.47 -5.63 -7.91
CA ASP A 4 41.05 -4.30 -8.02
C ASP A 4 39.93 -3.26 -7.85
N SER A 5 40.24 -2.04 -7.45
CA SER A 5 39.22 -0.99 -7.22
C SER A 5 38.66 -0.38 -8.51
N ASP A 6 38.91 -1.01 -9.66
CA ASP A 6 38.55 -0.53 -10.99
C ASP A 6 37.15 -0.99 -11.42
N PHE A 7 36.61 -0.37 -12.48
CA PHE A 7 35.36 -0.80 -13.10
C PHE A 7 35.54 -2.17 -13.79
N HIS A 8 34.58 -3.07 -13.56
CA HIS A 8 34.52 -4.38 -14.20
C HIS A 8 33.31 -4.49 -15.15
N VAL A 9 33.50 -5.18 -16.27
CA VAL A 9 32.39 -5.48 -17.19
C VAL A 9 31.80 -6.84 -16.82
N TYR A 10 30.59 -6.80 -16.25
CA TYR A 10 29.77 -8.00 -16.05
C TYR A 10 28.90 -8.20 -17.29
N SER A 11 28.78 -9.45 -17.75
CA SER A 11 27.90 -9.77 -18.88
C SER A 11 27.17 -11.08 -18.64
N VAL A 12 25.91 -11.12 -19.05
CA VAL A 12 25.05 -12.30 -19.00
C VAL A 12 24.60 -12.61 -20.41
N VAL A 13 24.83 -13.83 -20.87
CA VAL A 13 24.30 -14.33 -22.13
C VAL A 13 23.23 -15.36 -21.81
N TRP A 14 21.99 -15.05 -22.19
CA TRP A 14 20.84 -15.92 -22.04
C TRP A 14 20.52 -16.59 -23.38
N GLU A 15 20.48 -17.92 -23.36
CA GLU A 15 20.16 -18.78 -24.48
C GLU A 15 18.98 -19.70 -24.10
N GLU A 16 18.43 -20.42 -25.08
CA GLU A 16 17.25 -21.28 -24.92
C GLU A 16 17.42 -22.37 -23.86
N ASP A 17 18.65 -22.83 -23.62
CA ASP A 17 18.95 -23.96 -22.72
C ASP A 17 20.01 -23.63 -21.65
N ASN A 18 20.56 -22.41 -21.62
CA ASN A 18 21.58 -22.05 -20.65
C ASN A 18 21.72 -20.54 -20.43
N ILE A 19 22.31 -20.18 -19.29
CA ILE A 19 22.78 -18.82 -19.01
C ILE A 19 24.29 -18.89 -18.69
N LYS A 20 25.04 -17.94 -19.25
CA LYS A 20 26.49 -17.77 -19.02
C LYS A 20 26.76 -16.40 -18.41
N TRP A 21 27.54 -16.36 -17.34
CA TRP A 21 28.01 -15.15 -16.68
C TRP A 21 29.48 -14.94 -16.96
N TYR A 22 29.84 -13.71 -17.31
CA TYR A 22 31.19 -13.30 -17.61
C TYR A 22 31.61 -12.13 -16.72
N VAL A 23 32.89 -12.11 -16.35
CA VAL A 23 33.54 -10.97 -15.70
C VAL A 23 34.74 -10.60 -16.57
N ASN A 24 34.77 -9.35 -17.06
CA ASN A 24 35.81 -8.85 -17.98
C ASN A 24 36.00 -9.75 -19.23
N GLY A 25 34.90 -10.34 -19.71
CA GLY A 25 34.91 -11.23 -20.88
C GLY A 25 35.34 -12.68 -20.59
N GLU A 26 35.78 -12.99 -19.37
CA GLU A 26 36.07 -14.38 -18.96
C GLU A 26 34.80 -15.04 -18.43
N CYS A 27 34.47 -16.24 -18.93
CA CYS A 27 33.30 -16.98 -18.48
C CYS A 27 33.52 -17.48 -17.05
N PHE A 28 32.74 -16.96 -16.12
CA PHE A 28 32.82 -17.28 -14.71
C PHE A 28 31.91 -18.45 -14.34
N LEU A 29 30.70 -18.48 -14.90
CA LEU A 29 29.70 -19.52 -14.61
C LEU A 29 28.88 -19.81 -15.86
N ARG A 30 28.52 -21.07 -16.05
CA ARG A 30 27.51 -21.50 -17.00
C ARG A 30 26.56 -22.44 -16.25
N VAL A 31 25.27 -22.20 -16.37
CA VAL A 31 24.23 -23.10 -15.86
C VAL A 31 23.32 -23.49 -17.01
N THR A 32 23.18 -24.78 -17.25
CA THR A 32 22.31 -25.38 -18.27
C THR A 32 20.95 -25.76 -17.69
N SER A 33 19.99 -26.05 -18.57
CA SER A 33 18.62 -26.44 -18.24
C SER A 33 18.50 -27.67 -17.34
N ASP A 34 19.40 -28.63 -17.49
CA ASP A 34 19.48 -29.82 -16.63
C ASP A 34 20.10 -29.54 -15.25
N GLN A 35 20.81 -28.43 -15.09
CA GLN A 35 21.42 -28.00 -13.83
C GLN A 35 20.53 -27.01 -13.05
N TRP A 36 19.56 -26.40 -13.72
CA TRP A 36 18.71 -25.38 -13.12
C TRP A 36 17.50 -25.99 -12.42
N TYR A 37 17.19 -25.52 -11.21
CA TYR A 37 15.97 -25.86 -10.49
C TYR A 37 15.17 -24.59 -10.19
N SER A 38 13.89 -24.59 -10.54
CA SER A 38 12.95 -23.52 -10.23
C SER A 38 11.89 -24.00 -9.25
N THR A 39 11.87 -23.43 -8.04
CA THR A 39 10.80 -23.69 -7.06
C THR A 39 9.43 -23.26 -7.57
N SER A 40 9.37 -22.22 -8.41
CA SER A 40 8.14 -21.73 -9.05
C SER A 40 7.68 -22.58 -10.24
N ALA A 41 8.56 -23.42 -10.80
CA ALA A 41 8.25 -24.31 -11.92
C ALA A 41 9.00 -25.64 -11.79
N PRO A 42 8.73 -26.45 -10.74
CA PRO A 42 9.56 -27.59 -10.36
C PRO A 42 9.60 -28.74 -11.38
N ASN A 43 8.67 -28.74 -12.34
CA ASN A 43 8.56 -29.74 -13.40
C ASN A 43 8.86 -29.18 -14.80
N ASN A 44 9.33 -27.94 -14.91
CA ASN A 44 9.68 -27.34 -16.19
C ASN A 44 11.22 -27.35 -16.38
N PRO A 45 11.77 -28.27 -17.17
CA PRO A 45 13.21 -28.33 -17.41
C PRO A 45 13.72 -27.11 -18.18
N LEU A 46 12.84 -26.36 -18.84
CA LEU A 46 13.19 -25.14 -19.58
C LEU A 46 13.06 -23.87 -18.74
N ALA A 47 12.58 -23.95 -17.49
CA ALA A 47 12.55 -22.77 -16.61
C ALA A 47 13.97 -22.43 -16.11
N PRO A 48 14.39 -21.15 -16.14
CA PRO A 48 13.63 -19.96 -16.47
C PRO A 48 13.82 -19.53 -17.94
N PHE A 49 14.53 -20.31 -18.75
CA PHE A 49 14.92 -19.99 -20.12
C PHE A 49 13.73 -19.84 -21.08
N ASP A 50 12.56 -20.36 -20.72
CA ASP A 50 11.31 -20.23 -21.45
C ASP A 50 10.31 -19.26 -20.79
N LYS A 51 10.76 -18.47 -19.81
CA LYS A 51 9.93 -17.53 -19.04
C LYS A 51 10.44 -16.11 -19.17
N GLU A 52 9.53 -15.16 -19.03
CA GLU A 52 9.91 -13.78 -18.74
C GLU A 52 10.48 -13.70 -17.31
N PHE A 53 11.58 -12.98 -17.15
CA PHE A 53 12.19 -12.71 -15.86
C PHE A 53 12.83 -11.32 -15.85
N TYR A 54 13.00 -10.76 -14.65
CA TYR A 54 13.76 -9.55 -14.43
C TYR A 54 15.19 -9.90 -14.06
N ILE A 55 16.15 -9.08 -14.50
CA ILE A 55 17.52 -9.13 -14.00
C ILE A 55 17.63 -8.07 -12.90
N ILE A 56 17.95 -8.50 -11.68
CA ILE A 56 18.22 -7.62 -10.56
C ILE A 56 19.73 -7.39 -10.50
N MET A 57 20.14 -6.12 -10.48
CA MET A 57 21.50 -5.74 -10.11
C MET A 57 21.45 -5.16 -8.70
N ASN A 58 21.98 -5.91 -7.74
CA ASN A 58 22.01 -5.50 -6.34
C ASN A 58 23.42 -5.67 -5.75
N LEU A 59 23.73 -4.85 -4.74
CA LEU A 59 24.89 -5.03 -3.88
C LEU A 59 24.47 -5.93 -2.71
N ALA A 60 24.55 -7.24 -2.89
CA ALA A 60 24.25 -8.20 -1.83
C ALA A 60 25.42 -8.26 -0.83
N ALA A 61 25.15 -7.97 0.44
CA ALA A 61 26.12 -8.09 1.53
C ALA A 61 25.68 -9.20 2.50
N GLY A 62 26.49 -10.25 2.64
CA GLY A 62 26.22 -11.42 3.45
C GLY A 62 25.28 -12.45 2.82
N GLY A 63 24.78 -13.38 3.65
CA GLY A 63 23.89 -14.47 3.25
C GLY A 63 24.61 -15.82 3.19
N TRP A 64 23.99 -16.83 2.58
CA TRP A 64 24.61 -18.16 2.48
C TRP A 64 25.50 -18.32 1.25
N PHE A 65 25.44 -17.38 0.30
CA PHE A 65 26.21 -17.46 -0.95
C PHE A 65 27.71 -17.28 -0.72
N ASP A 66 28.10 -16.52 0.30
CA ASP A 66 29.48 -16.35 0.76
C ASP A 66 29.83 -17.23 1.97
N GLY A 67 28.95 -18.18 2.33
CA GLY A 67 29.16 -19.11 3.45
C GLY A 67 28.66 -18.63 4.80
N GLY A 68 27.73 -17.65 4.84
CA GLY A 68 27.17 -17.16 6.10
C GLY A 68 27.99 -16.03 6.71
N ILE A 69 28.75 -15.30 5.90
CA ILE A 69 29.61 -14.22 6.40
C ILE A 69 28.73 -12.99 6.65
N THR A 70 28.69 -12.53 7.89
CA THR A 70 27.97 -11.29 8.24
C THR A 70 28.89 -10.09 8.03
N PRO A 71 28.46 -9.03 7.31
CA PRO A 71 29.22 -7.80 7.19
C PRO A 71 29.51 -7.16 8.55
N GLY A 72 30.73 -6.65 8.74
CA GLY A 72 31.09 -5.86 9.91
C GLY A 72 30.47 -4.47 9.89
N SER A 73 30.45 -3.79 11.03
CA SER A 73 29.91 -2.42 11.14
C SER A 73 30.66 -1.38 10.30
N GLY A 74 31.90 -1.68 9.89
CA GLY A 74 32.68 -0.84 8.98
C GLY A 74 32.43 -1.11 7.49
N ASP A 75 31.72 -2.18 7.15
CA ASP A 75 31.41 -2.54 5.75
C ASP A 75 30.15 -1.82 5.23
N ILE A 76 29.43 -1.10 6.11
CA ILE A 76 28.18 -0.40 5.83
C ILE A 76 28.31 1.06 6.29
N PRO A 77 27.86 2.07 5.49
CA PRO A 77 27.20 1.93 4.19
C PRO A 77 28.18 1.54 3.07
N ALA A 78 27.74 0.61 2.22
CA ALA A 78 28.44 0.24 1.00
C ALA A 78 27.78 0.91 -0.21
N THR A 79 28.55 1.22 -1.25
CA THR A 79 28.05 1.82 -2.48
C THR A 79 28.50 0.99 -3.68
N MET A 80 27.58 0.68 -4.58
CA MET A 80 27.88 0.11 -5.90
C MET A 80 27.75 1.22 -6.94
N GLN A 81 28.84 1.50 -7.65
CA GLN A 81 28.81 2.43 -8.78
C GLN A 81 28.54 1.67 -10.07
N VAL A 82 27.57 2.14 -10.86
CA VAL A 82 27.20 1.58 -12.16
C VAL A 82 27.41 2.66 -13.20
N ASP A 83 28.29 2.38 -14.16
CA ASP A 83 28.54 3.30 -15.29
C ASP A 83 27.43 3.19 -16.35
N TYR A 84 27.23 1.98 -16.90
CA TYR A 84 26.17 1.73 -17.88
C TYR A 84 25.58 0.32 -17.78
N VAL A 85 24.37 0.19 -18.33
CA VAL A 85 23.66 -1.07 -18.52
C VAL A 85 23.18 -1.12 -19.97
N ARG A 86 23.45 -2.23 -20.68
CA ARG A 86 23.00 -2.42 -22.05
C ARG A 86 22.40 -3.80 -22.23
N VAL A 87 21.31 -3.87 -23.00
CA VAL A 87 20.63 -5.12 -23.39
C VAL A 87 20.53 -5.11 -24.90
N TYR A 88 21.01 -6.17 -25.55
CA TYR A 88 21.03 -6.27 -27.01
C TYR A 88 20.97 -7.73 -27.45
N LYS A 89 20.45 -7.94 -28.66
CA LYS A 89 20.50 -9.24 -29.34
C LYS A 89 21.90 -9.45 -29.92
N ALA A 90 22.52 -10.60 -29.68
CA ALA A 90 23.86 -10.91 -30.17
C ALA A 90 23.87 -11.03 -31.70
N GLU A 91 24.91 -10.50 -32.34
CA GLU A 91 25.11 -10.58 -33.79
C GLU A 91 25.20 -12.05 -34.23
N GLY A 92 24.44 -12.42 -35.27
CA GLY A 92 24.36 -13.81 -35.77
C GLY A 92 23.29 -14.70 -35.13
N SER A 93 22.51 -14.19 -34.16
CA SER A 93 21.33 -14.92 -33.65
C SER A 93 20.11 -14.74 -34.56
N SER A 94 19.39 -15.83 -34.85
CA SER A 94 18.17 -15.82 -35.66
C SER A 94 16.98 -15.26 -34.88
N ASP A 95 16.03 -14.61 -35.55
CA ASP A 95 14.72 -14.34 -34.96
C ASP A 95 13.96 -15.65 -34.79
N ILE A 96 13.29 -15.81 -33.66
CA ILE A 96 12.31 -16.89 -33.47
C ILE A 96 11.15 -16.67 -34.45
N GLU A 97 10.75 -17.71 -35.20
CA GLU A 97 9.59 -17.65 -36.10
C GLU A 97 8.34 -17.32 -35.27
N GLN A 98 7.71 -16.17 -35.53
CA GLN A 98 6.54 -15.75 -34.76
C GLN A 98 5.30 -16.54 -35.16
N VAL A 99 4.71 -17.20 -34.17
CA VAL A 99 3.43 -17.90 -34.30
C VAL A 99 2.38 -17.00 -33.66
N PRO A 100 1.47 -16.37 -34.45
CA PRO A 100 0.51 -15.43 -33.92
C PRO A 100 -0.56 -16.13 -33.07
N VAL A 101 -1.04 -15.43 -32.05
CA VAL A 101 -2.26 -15.83 -31.35
C VAL A 101 -3.45 -15.76 -32.29
N THR A 102 -4.37 -16.72 -32.19
CA THR A 102 -5.64 -16.78 -32.92
C THR A 102 -6.86 -16.85 -31.98
N GLY A 103 -6.65 -17.02 -30.67
CA GLY A 103 -7.73 -16.97 -29.69
C GLY A 103 -7.27 -17.16 -28.25
N ILE A 104 -8.17 -16.84 -27.33
CA ILE A 104 -8.06 -17.09 -25.90
C ILE A 104 -9.39 -17.64 -25.38
N SER A 105 -9.34 -18.57 -24.44
CA SER A 105 -10.51 -19.01 -23.66
C SER A 105 -10.18 -19.03 -22.18
N LEU A 106 -11.19 -18.87 -21.33
CA LEU A 106 -11.12 -19.15 -19.90
C LEU A 106 -11.84 -20.47 -19.63
N ASP A 107 -11.38 -21.21 -18.62
CA ASP A 107 -11.99 -22.46 -18.15
C ASP A 107 -13.37 -22.24 -17.50
N GLN A 108 -13.63 -21.02 -17.03
CA GLN A 108 -14.85 -20.61 -16.34
C GLN A 108 -15.41 -19.33 -16.95
N THR A 109 -16.74 -19.29 -17.11
CA THR A 109 -17.49 -18.10 -17.57
C THR A 109 -18.20 -17.40 -16.42
N GLU A 110 -18.42 -18.09 -15.30
CA GLU A 110 -19.04 -17.56 -14.08
C GLU A 110 -18.37 -18.17 -12.84
N VAL A 111 -18.20 -17.36 -11.80
CA VAL A 111 -17.65 -17.74 -10.49
C VAL A 111 -18.49 -17.11 -9.40
N GLU A 112 -18.76 -17.87 -8.34
CA GLU A 112 -19.32 -17.33 -7.10
C GLU A 112 -18.30 -17.44 -5.96
N LEU A 113 -18.12 -16.35 -5.22
CA LEU A 113 -17.30 -16.26 -4.01
C LEU A 113 -18.18 -15.79 -2.85
N THR A 114 -17.99 -16.36 -1.67
CA THR A 114 -18.88 -16.19 -0.51
C THR A 114 -18.19 -15.67 0.75
N SER A 115 -16.90 -15.34 0.66
CA SER A 115 -16.18 -14.66 1.75
C SER A 115 -15.17 -13.64 1.23
N VAL A 116 -14.94 -12.58 2.00
CA VAL A 116 -13.87 -11.61 1.73
C VAL A 116 -12.53 -12.34 1.72
N GLY A 117 -11.69 -12.01 0.73
CA GLY A 117 -10.38 -12.61 0.57
C GLY A 117 -10.38 -14.03 -0.01
N GLN A 118 -11.55 -14.65 -0.23
CA GLN A 118 -11.63 -15.90 -0.98
C GLN A 118 -11.01 -15.69 -2.37
N THR A 119 -10.20 -16.65 -2.79
CA THR A 119 -9.59 -16.64 -4.12
C THR A 119 -10.10 -17.77 -4.97
N THR A 120 -10.14 -17.53 -6.28
CA THR A 120 -10.22 -18.57 -7.31
C THR A 120 -9.17 -18.29 -8.38
N THR A 121 -8.93 -19.25 -9.27
CA THR A 121 -8.03 -19.06 -10.41
C THR A 121 -8.79 -19.31 -11.70
N LEU A 122 -8.79 -18.31 -12.58
CA LEU A 122 -9.23 -18.43 -13.96
C LEU A 122 -8.05 -18.88 -14.82
N THR A 123 -8.15 -20.08 -15.36
CA THR A 123 -7.14 -20.66 -16.24
C THR A 123 -7.43 -20.27 -17.68
N ARG A 124 -6.58 -19.41 -18.23
CA ARG A 124 -6.58 -19.07 -19.66
C ARG A 124 -5.87 -20.12 -20.52
N THR A 125 -6.46 -20.43 -21.68
CA THR A 125 -5.85 -21.21 -22.77
C THR A 125 -5.64 -20.30 -23.98
N ILE A 126 -4.43 -20.27 -24.53
CA ILE A 126 -4.08 -19.51 -25.75
C ILE A 126 -4.01 -20.48 -26.93
N THR A 127 -4.60 -20.10 -28.06
CA THR A 127 -4.58 -20.88 -29.31
C THR A 127 -3.80 -20.13 -30.39
N PRO A 128 -2.89 -20.78 -31.15
CA PRO A 128 -2.39 -22.13 -30.92
C PRO A 128 -1.49 -22.17 -29.66
N ASP A 129 -1.28 -23.37 -29.10
CA ASP A 129 -0.47 -23.53 -27.89
C ASP A 129 1.00 -23.12 -28.10
N ASN A 130 1.51 -23.19 -29.32
CA ASN A 130 2.85 -22.73 -29.67
C ASN A 130 2.92 -21.24 -30.09
N ALA A 131 1.90 -20.43 -29.81
CA ALA A 131 1.95 -18.99 -30.08
C ALA A 131 3.17 -18.35 -29.40
N THR A 132 3.91 -17.48 -30.10
CA THR A 132 5.18 -16.92 -29.61
C THR A 132 5.00 -15.84 -28.56
N ASN A 133 3.88 -15.11 -28.58
CA ASN A 133 3.54 -14.13 -27.55
C ASN A 133 2.21 -14.51 -26.88
N ARG A 134 2.32 -15.18 -25.73
CA ARG A 134 1.17 -15.71 -24.97
C ARG A 134 0.73 -14.76 -23.84
N ASN A 135 1.22 -13.52 -23.84
CA ASN A 135 0.97 -12.59 -22.75
C ASN A 135 -0.49 -12.14 -22.73
N VAL A 136 -1.01 -11.97 -21.53
CA VAL A 136 -2.40 -11.61 -21.28
C VAL A 136 -2.44 -10.45 -20.29
N ILE A 137 -3.21 -9.43 -20.63
CA ILE A 137 -3.60 -8.33 -19.75
C ILE A 137 -4.89 -8.76 -19.06
N TRP A 138 -4.91 -8.65 -17.73
CA TRP A 138 -6.08 -8.94 -16.90
C TRP A 138 -6.67 -7.64 -16.39
N GLU A 139 -7.98 -7.51 -16.52
CA GLU A 139 -8.73 -6.34 -16.07
C GLU A 139 -9.95 -6.80 -15.28
N THR A 140 -10.34 -6.03 -14.26
CA THR A 140 -11.61 -6.18 -13.55
C THR A 140 -12.49 -4.99 -13.87
N SER A 141 -13.78 -5.21 -14.12
CA SER A 141 -14.74 -4.13 -14.28
C SER A 141 -15.06 -3.42 -12.95
N ASN A 142 -14.79 -4.07 -11.81
CA ASN A 142 -15.07 -3.54 -10.49
C ASN A 142 -14.09 -4.09 -9.43
N PRO A 143 -12.97 -3.40 -9.17
CA PRO A 143 -11.98 -3.84 -8.18
C PRO A 143 -12.50 -3.81 -6.73
N ALA A 144 -13.59 -3.09 -6.44
CA ALA A 144 -14.23 -3.11 -5.12
C ALA A 144 -15.01 -4.42 -4.86
N VAL A 145 -15.34 -5.18 -5.91
CA VAL A 145 -15.99 -6.50 -5.80
C VAL A 145 -14.97 -7.62 -5.92
N ALA A 146 -14.15 -7.59 -6.98
CA ALA A 146 -13.11 -8.59 -7.17
C ALA A 146 -11.89 -8.01 -7.90
N THR A 147 -10.70 -8.34 -7.42
CA THR A 147 -9.42 -8.01 -8.08
C THR A 147 -8.89 -9.22 -8.83
N VAL A 148 -8.04 -8.99 -9.84
CA VAL A 148 -7.39 -10.06 -10.58
C VAL A 148 -5.91 -9.77 -10.80
N SER A 149 -5.05 -10.76 -10.59
CA SER A 149 -3.64 -10.71 -10.95
C SER A 149 -3.21 -12.04 -11.55
N ALA A 150 -2.72 -12.02 -12.79
CA ALA A 150 -2.29 -13.21 -13.53
C ALA A 150 -3.34 -14.36 -13.57
N GLY A 151 -4.64 -14.02 -13.54
CA GLY A 151 -5.75 -14.98 -13.50
C GLY A 151 -6.18 -15.43 -12.11
N GLN A 152 -5.45 -15.09 -11.05
CA GLN A 152 -5.93 -15.25 -9.68
C GLN A 152 -6.91 -14.13 -9.36
N VAL A 153 -8.16 -14.49 -9.07
CA VAL A 153 -9.23 -13.57 -8.70
C VAL A 153 -9.41 -13.61 -7.19
N LYS A 154 -9.48 -12.46 -6.53
CA LYS A 154 -9.72 -12.33 -5.08
C LYS A 154 -11.01 -11.53 -4.83
N ALA A 155 -11.91 -12.08 -4.02
CA ALA A 155 -13.09 -11.37 -3.53
C ALA A 155 -12.70 -10.22 -2.60
N VAL A 156 -13.29 -9.06 -2.82
CA VAL A 156 -13.08 -7.84 -2.03
C VAL A 156 -14.36 -7.44 -1.29
N GLY A 157 -15.51 -7.44 -1.97
CA GLY A 157 -16.78 -7.03 -1.38
C GLY A 157 -17.98 -7.51 -2.19
N ASN A 158 -19.17 -7.40 -1.61
CA ASN A 158 -20.41 -7.87 -2.24
C ASN A 158 -20.71 -7.18 -3.57
N GLY A 159 -21.18 -7.96 -4.55
CA GLY A 159 -21.60 -7.45 -5.85
C GLY A 159 -21.15 -8.31 -7.02
N THR A 160 -21.07 -7.70 -8.21
CA THR A 160 -20.59 -8.38 -9.43
C THR A 160 -19.45 -7.62 -10.09
N ALA A 161 -18.48 -8.37 -10.64
CA ALA A 161 -17.38 -7.88 -11.44
C ALA A 161 -17.16 -8.79 -12.65
N VAL A 162 -16.81 -8.22 -13.80
CA VAL A 162 -16.39 -8.99 -14.97
C VAL A 162 -14.87 -8.96 -15.04
N ILE A 163 -14.26 -10.14 -14.99
CA ILE A 163 -12.83 -10.32 -15.19
C ILE A 163 -12.59 -10.59 -16.66
N THR A 164 -11.72 -9.80 -17.30
CA THR A 164 -11.41 -9.90 -18.73
C THR A 164 -9.93 -10.21 -18.93
N ALA A 165 -9.65 -11.25 -19.70
CA ALA A 165 -8.33 -11.63 -20.17
C ALA A 165 -8.18 -11.19 -21.64
N THR A 166 -7.23 -10.30 -21.91
CA THR A 166 -6.93 -9.79 -23.27
C THR A 166 -5.52 -10.20 -23.67
N THR A 167 -5.37 -10.95 -24.76
CA THR A 167 -4.06 -11.29 -25.33
C THR A 167 -3.35 -10.03 -25.82
N ARG A 168 -2.06 -9.89 -25.51
CA ARG A 168 -1.24 -8.77 -26.02
C ARG A 168 -1.01 -8.88 -27.52
N ASP A 169 -0.89 -10.10 -28.02
CA ASP A 169 -0.82 -10.38 -29.44
C ASP A 169 -2.23 -10.61 -30.00
N GLY A 170 -2.61 -9.86 -31.03
CA GLY A 170 -3.92 -9.96 -31.68
C GLY A 170 -5.13 -9.40 -30.90
N GLY A 171 -5.02 -9.12 -29.60
CA GLY A 171 -6.09 -8.43 -28.84
C GLY A 171 -7.34 -9.28 -28.58
N PHE A 172 -7.27 -10.60 -28.74
CA PHE A 172 -8.36 -11.52 -28.45
C PHE A 172 -8.73 -11.48 -26.97
N LYS A 173 -10.03 -11.59 -26.67
CA LYS A 173 -10.58 -11.47 -25.31
C LYS A 173 -11.40 -12.69 -24.91
N SER A 174 -11.36 -13.01 -23.62
CA SER A 174 -12.29 -13.92 -22.94
C SER A 174 -12.59 -13.37 -21.56
N SER A 175 -13.79 -13.59 -21.04
CA SER A 175 -14.25 -12.96 -19.79
C SER A 175 -15.02 -13.94 -18.90
N CYS A 176 -15.00 -13.68 -17.60
CA CYS A 176 -15.73 -14.41 -16.57
C CYS A 176 -16.50 -13.42 -15.69
N LEU A 177 -17.79 -13.69 -15.43
CA LEU A 177 -18.56 -12.97 -14.42
C LEU A 177 -18.22 -13.51 -13.04
N VAL A 178 -17.89 -12.63 -12.11
CA VAL A 178 -17.61 -12.96 -10.72
C VAL A 178 -18.69 -12.33 -9.87
N THR A 179 -19.42 -13.16 -9.14
CA THR A 179 -20.42 -12.75 -8.16
C THR A 179 -19.86 -12.99 -6.76
N VAL A 180 -19.88 -11.97 -5.92
CA VAL A 180 -19.46 -12.05 -4.52
C VAL A 180 -20.69 -11.88 -3.64
N ASN A 181 -21.04 -12.95 -2.91
CA ASN A 181 -22.17 -13.06 -2.01
C ASN A 181 -21.69 -13.48 -0.61
N ILE A 182 -21.12 -12.53 0.11
CA ILE A 182 -20.70 -12.65 1.50
C ILE A 182 -21.96 -12.70 2.36
N SER A 183 -22.27 -13.90 2.85
CA SER A 183 -23.32 -14.11 3.85
C SER A 183 -22.80 -13.67 5.20
N GLU A 184 -23.39 -12.63 5.80
CA GLU A 184 -23.18 -12.35 7.22
C GLU A 184 -23.63 -13.58 8.02
N LYS A 185 -22.74 -14.13 8.85
CA LYS A 185 -23.21 -14.99 9.94
C LYS A 185 -24.07 -14.12 10.85
N PRO A 186 -25.20 -14.63 11.38
CA PRO A 186 -25.90 -13.96 12.45
C PRO A 186 -24.89 -13.67 13.55
N VAL A 187 -24.76 -12.41 13.92
CA VAL A 187 -24.03 -12.04 15.12
C VAL A 187 -24.76 -12.73 16.27
N ASP A 188 -24.13 -13.72 16.89
CA ASP A 188 -24.63 -14.30 18.13
C ASP A 188 -24.86 -13.13 19.12
N PRO A 189 -25.93 -13.14 19.93
CA PRO A 189 -26.14 -12.10 20.93
C PRO A 189 -24.87 -11.99 21.76
N VAL A 190 -24.26 -10.79 21.73
CA VAL A 190 -23.03 -10.49 22.45
C VAL A 190 -23.23 -10.89 23.90
N ASP A 191 -22.53 -11.93 24.34
CA ASP A 191 -22.38 -12.24 25.76
C ASP A 191 -21.81 -10.98 26.43
N PRO A 192 -22.31 -10.57 27.60
CA PRO A 192 -21.80 -9.39 28.29
C PRO A 192 -20.30 -9.56 28.50
N VAL A 193 -19.53 -8.66 27.88
CA VAL A 193 -18.06 -8.61 27.99
C VAL A 193 -17.67 -8.63 29.48
N ASP A 194 -16.89 -9.63 29.88
CA ASP A 194 -16.26 -9.67 31.20
C ASP A 194 -15.27 -8.48 31.27
N PRO A 195 -15.39 -7.56 32.24
CA PRO A 195 -14.56 -6.35 32.35
C PRO A 195 -13.09 -6.60 32.69
N LYS A 196 -12.53 -7.77 32.37
CA LYS A 196 -11.16 -8.19 32.65
C LYS A 196 -10.33 -8.56 31.43
N ASP A 197 -10.92 -8.67 30.24
CA ASP A 197 -10.13 -8.91 29.03
C ASP A 197 -9.55 -7.57 28.53
N PRO A 198 -8.21 -7.47 28.35
CA PRO A 198 -7.59 -6.26 27.85
C PRO A 198 -8.04 -6.00 26.41
N VAL A 199 -8.47 -4.76 26.14
CA VAL A 199 -8.87 -4.31 24.80
C VAL A 199 -7.64 -4.30 23.91
N GLU A 200 -7.58 -5.18 22.92
CA GLU A 200 -6.54 -5.18 21.87
C GLU A 200 -6.89 -4.15 20.79
N PHE A 201 -5.97 -3.23 20.50
CA PHE A 201 -6.15 -2.24 19.41
C PHE A 201 -5.30 -2.62 18.21
N ILE A 202 -5.82 -2.56 16.98
CA ILE A 202 -5.08 -2.96 15.77
C ILE A 202 -4.94 -1.77 14.80
N VAL A 203 -3.73 -1.52 14.31
CA VAL A 203 -3.44 -0.57 13.22
C VAL A 203 -2.73 -1.30 12.09
N GLY A 204 -3.39 -1.42 10.93
CA GLY A 204 -2.94 -2.23 9.80
C GLY A 204 -4.06 -3.11 9.26
N ASN A 205 -3.72 -4.18 8.56
CA ASN A 205 -4.67 -5.14 8.01
C ASN A 205 -4.41 -6.54 8.56
N GLU A 206 -5.20 -7.54 8.15
CA GLU A 206 -5.05 -8.93 8.59
C GLU A 206 -3.66 -9.55 8.33
N THR A 207 -2.91 -9.03 7.35
CA THR A 207 -1.59 -9.54 6.95
C THR A 207 -0.47 -8.87 7.72
N ASN A 208 -0.51 -7.57 7.94
CA ASN A 208 0.55 -6.87 8.66
C ASN A 208 0.03 -5.61 9.35
N GLY A 209 0.65 -5.27 10.47
CA GLY A 209 0.24 -4.14 11.28
C GLY A 209 0.87 -4.17 12.66
N LEU A 210 0.28 -3.39 13.56
CA LEU A 210 0.60 -3.40 14.98
C LEU A 210 -0.65 -3.62 15.81
N LYS A 211 -0.45 -4.26 16.96
CA LYS A 211 -1.40 -4.44 18.03
C LYS A 211 -0.93 -3.62 19.22
N ARG A 212 -1.82 -2.90 19.89
CA ARG A 212 -1.52 -2.27 21.18
C ARG A 212 -2.24 -3.03 22.27
N THR A 213 -1.51 -3.34 23.32
CA THR A 213 -2.05 -3.88 24.57
C THR A 213 -1.46 -3.05 25.70
N ASN A 214 -2.27 -2.17 26.31
CA ASN A 214 -1.81 -1.13 27.24
C ASN A 214 -0.74 -0.22 26.59
N ASP A 215 0.47 -0.10 27.15
CA ASP A 215 1.55 0.75 26.61
C ASP A 215 2.51 -0.01 25.68
N ASP A 216 2.31 -1.32 25.52
CA ASP A 216 3.13 -2.13 24.63
C ASP A 216 2.51 -2.22 23.23
N ILE A 217 3.38 -2.23 22.22
CA ILE A 217 3.02 -2.39 20.82
C ILE A 217 3.62 -3.69 20.30
N GLU A 218 2.80 -4.61 19.81
CA GLU A 218 3.22 -5.80 19.11
C GLU A 218 2.99 -5.63 17.60
N PHE A 219 4.06 -5.52 16.82
CA PHE A 219 3.99 -5.64 15.37
C PHE A 219 3.70 -7.08 14.98
N TYR A 220 2.93 -7.28 13.93
CA TYR A 220 2.66 -8.60 13.38
C TYR A 220 2.77 -8.63 11.85
N VAL A 221 3.19 -9.78 11.34
CA VAL A 221 3.11 -10.15 9.93
C VAL A 221 2.65 -11.61 9.83
N ASN A 222 1.55 -11.86 9.13
CA ASN A 222 0.91 -13.15 8.98
C ASN A 222 1.13 -13.74 7.58
N GLY A 223 1.27 -15.05 7.49
CA GLY A 223 1.37 -15.76 6.20
C GLY A 223 2.69 -15.60 5.43
N ALA A 224 3.77 -15.18 6.08
CA ALA A 224 5.08 -14.97 5.47
C ALA A 224 6.08 -16.13 5.68
N ARG A 225 7.07 -16.27 4.80
CA ARG A 225 8.21 -17.19 4.96
C ARG A 225 9.33 -16.59 5.81
N PHE A 226 9.41 -15.27 5.84
CA PHE A 226 10.19 -14.45 6.76
C PHE A 226 9.53 -13.07 6.81
N ALA A 227 9.77 -12.32 7.89
CA ALA A 227 9.34 -10.95 8.05
C ALA A 227 10.38 -10.16 8.85
N ASP A 228 10.69 -8.96 8.37
CA ASP A 228 11.50 -7.95 9.02
C ASP A 228 10.64 -6.70 9.25
N LEU A 229 10.88 -6.02 10.36
CA LEU A 229 10.27 -4.74 10.72
C LEU A 229 11.34 -3.65 10.62
N HIS A 230 11.00 -2.55 9.96
CA HIS A 230 11.79 -1.33 9.91
C HIS A 230 11.03 -0.25 10.64
N TYR A 231 11.64 0.44 11.60
CA TYR A 231 10.97 1.51 12.31
C TYR A 231 11.91 2.61 12.79
N ARG A 232 11.35 3.78 13.06
CA ARG A 232 12.02 4.90 13.73
C ARG A 232 11.06 5.57 14.72
N ILE A 233 11.61 6.07 15.81
CA ILE A 233 10.85 6.77 16.86
C ILE A 233 11.28 8.24 16.86
N ASN A 234 10.33 9.18 16.82
CA ASN A 234 10.55 10.63 16.89
C ASN A 234 11.61 11.15 15.92
N SER A 235 11.55 10.67 14.67
CA SER A 235 12.55 10.98 13.62
C SER A 235 13.99 10.57 13.95
N GLY A 236 14.16 9.63 14.90
CA GLY A 236 15.44 9.00 15.19
C GLY A 236 15.97 8.13 14.05
N GLY A 237 17.14 7.52 14.26
CA GLY A 237 17.72 6.60 13.28
C GLY A 237 16.81 5.40 13.02
N GLN A 238 16.77 4.92 11.78
CA GLN A 238 16.04 3.71 11.40
C GLN A 238 16.65 2.49 12.09
N ILE A 239 15.77 1.68 12.67
CA ILE A 239 16.06 0.41 13.31
C ILE A 239 15.44 -0.69 12.44
N ASN A 240 16.22 -1.73 12.16
CA ASN A 240 15.79 -2.89 11.38
C ASN A 240 15.88 -4.13 12.26
N VAL A 241 14.78 -4.86 12.42
CA VAL A 241 14.71 -6.05 13.26
C VAL A 241 14.06 -7.20 12.52
N GLY A 242 14.70 -8.37 12.57
CA GLY A 242 14.05 -9.61 12.17
C GLY A 242 12.94 -9.95 13.16
N MET A 243 11.73 -10.19 12.65
CA MET A 243 10.59 -10.51 13.50
C MET A 243 10.67 -11.96 13.99
N ILE A 244 10.06 -12.24 15.14
CA ILE A 244 10.09 -13.54 15.80
C ILE A 244 8.96 -14.41 15.25
N SER A 245 9.28 -15.59 14.74
CA SER A 245 8.26 -16.52 14.25
C SER A 245 7.37 -17.02 15.40
N THR A 246 6.06 -16.86 15.26
CA THR A 246 5.05 -17.36 16.22
C THR A 246 4.38 -18.66 15.74
N GLY A 247 4.83 -19.21 14.62
CA GLY A 247 4.29 -20.43 14.01
C GLY A 247 3.28 -20.15 12.89
N ALA A 248 2.94 -21.17 12.10
CA ALA A 248 1.97 -21.07 10.99
C ALA A 248 2.26 -19.93 9.97
N ARG A 249 3.55 -19.60 9.74
CA ARG A 249 4.01 -18.47 8.90
C ARG A 249 3.69 -17.07 9.47
N ASN A 250 3.42 -16.97 10.75
CA ASN A 250 3.21 -15.70 11.43
C ASN A 250 4.46 -15.28 12.19
N TYR A 251 4.62 -13.97 12.33
CA TYR A 251 5.75 -13.32 12.95
C TYR A 251 5.27 -12.15 13.80
N SER A 252 5.90 -11.93 14.95
CA SER A 252 5.65 -10.74 15.78
C SER A 252 6.93 -10.09 16.30
N TYR A 253 6.82 -8.82 16.69
CA TYR A 253 7.89 -8.09 17.35
C TYR A 253 7.28 -7.13 18.39
N LEU A 254 7.64 -7.30 19.65
CA LEU A 254 7.17 -6.46 20.75
C LEU A 254 8.08 -5.23 20.92
N LEU A 255 7.48 -4.06 20.94
CA LEU A 255 8.11 -2.78 21.23
C LEU A 255 7.45 -2.18 22.46
N SER A 256 8.25 -2.01 23.52
CA SER A 256 7.82 -1.55 24.84
C SER A 256 8.46 -0.22 25.21
N ASN A 257 7.94 0.42 26.27
CA ASN A 257 8.44 1.68 26.85
C ASN A 257 8.31 2.91 25.93
N LEU A 258 7.30 2.91 25.05
CA LEU A 258 6.92 4.12 24.33
C LEU A 258 6.30 5.13 25.30
N LYS A 259 6.56 6.41 25.07
CA LYS A 259 5.92 7.51 25.79
C LYS A 259 4.72 8.00 24.99
N HIS A 260 3.70 8.48 25.68
CA HIS A 260 2.58 9.15 25.04
C HIS A 260 3.09 10.29 24.14
N GLY A 261 2.64 10.32 22.89
CA GLY A 261 3.08 11.25 21.85
C GLY A 261 4.30 10.80 21.04
N ASP A 262 4.94 9.67 21.38
CA ASP A 262 6.02 9.13 20.56
C ASP A 262 5.50 8.78 19.16
N ILE A 263 6.14 9.35 18.15
CA ILE A 263 5.84 9.12 16.75
C ILE A 263 6.66 7.94 16.27
N LEU A 264 5.99 6.84 15.99
CA LEU A 264 6.57 5.69 15.35
C LEU A 264 6.29 5.73 13.85
N GLU A 265 7.32 5.69 13.04
CA GLU A 265 7.19 5.44 11.60
C GLU A 265 7.74 4.04 11.33
N TYR A 266 6.99 3.20 10.62
CA TYR A 266 7.36 1.79 10.42
C TYR A 266 6.96 1.24 9.05
N SER A 267 7.67 0.22 8.58
CA SER A 267 7.34 -0.59 7.41
C SER A 267 7.81 -2.04 7.61
N PHE A 268 7.36 -2.94 6.73
CA PHE A 268 7.73 -4.34 6.77
C PHE A 268 8.38 -4.78 5.46
N THR A 269 9.41 -5.61 5.56
CA THR A 269 9.86 -6.46 4.46
C THR A 269 9.44 -7.89 4.76
N TYR A 270 8.64 -8.51 3.90
CA TYR A 270 8.16 -9.88 4.14
C TYR A 270 8.03 -10.68 2.85
N ASN A 271 8.14 -12.01 2.95
CA ASN A 271 8.04 -12.89 1.78
C ASN A 271 6.79 -13.77 1.85
N PRO A 272 5.71 -13.47 1.11
CA PRO A 272 4.50 -14.30 1.09
C PRO A 272 4.67 -15.64 0.36
N GLY A 273 5.84 -15.89 -0.24
CA GLY A 273 6.20 -17.13 -0.92
C GLY A 273 6.74 -16.95 -2.33
N ASN A 274 6.66 -15.75 -2.89
CA ASN A 274 7.06 -15.41 -4.27
C ASN A 274 8.16 -14.34 -4.34
N GLY A 275 8.94 -14.16 -3.26
CA GLY A 275 9.95 -13.11 -3.15
C GLY A 275 9.62 -12.13 -2.04
N ALA A 276 10.57 -11.26 -1.70
CA ALA A 276 10.38 -10.23 -0.69
C ALA A 276 9.53 -9.09 -1.25
N LEU A 277 8.64 -8.55 -0.41
CA LEU A 277 7.84 -7.36 -0.65
C LEU A 277 8.09 -6.37 0.48
N ASP A 278 8.18 -5.10 0.15
CA ASP A 278 8.21 -4.01 1.10
C ASP A 278 6.83 -3.35 1.18
N THR A 279 6.39 -3.00 2.38
CA THR A 279 5.23 -2.13 2.56
C THR A 279 5.65 -0.67 2.46
N GLU A 280 4.70 0.20 2.15
CA GLU A 280 4.85 1.64 2.39
C GLU A 280 5.13 1.91 3.88
N TRP A 281 5.73 3.06 4.17
CA TRP A 281 5.92 3.53 5.53
C TRP A 281 4.60 4.04 6.11
N LEU A 282 4.28 3.55 7.30
CA LEU A 282 3.11 3.93 8.09
C LEU A 282 3.56 4.75 9.30
N THR A 283 2.68 5.61 9.81
CA THR A 283 2.95 6.41 11.02
C THR A 283 1.92 6.09 12.09
N TYR A 284 2.38 5.84 13.31
CA TYR A 284 1.59 5.60 14.50
C TYR A 284 2.08 6.52 15.63
N ILE A 285 1.17 7.27 16.25
CA ILE A 285 1.51 8.13 17.40
C ILE A 285 0.99 7.46 18.67
N HIS A 286 1.90 7.07 19.56
CA HIS A 286 1.59 6.30 20.76
C HIS A 286 0.70 7.10 21.71
N GLY A 287 -0.44 6.52 22.11
CA GLY A 287 -1.42 7.16 23.00
C GLY A 287 -2.35 8.20 22.35
N VAL A 288 -2.07 8.63 21.11
CA VAL A 288 -2.87 9.65 20.39
C VAL A 288 -3.71 9.04 19.26
N THR A 289 -3.23 7.97 18.64
CA THR A 289 -3.97 7.26 17.58
C THR A 289 -5.03 6.36 18.23
N MET A 290 -6.30 6.78 18.26
CA MET A 290 -7.48 6.01 18.70
C MET A 290 -8.46 5.85 17.51
N PRO A 291 -9.10 4.68 17.29
CA PRO A 291 -10.35 4.64 16.55
C PRO A 291 -11.51 4.95 17.51
N ASP A 292 -12.51 5.61 16.95
CA ASP A 292 -13.80 6.02 17.51
C ASP A 292 -14.29 5.25 18.75
N GLU A 293 -14.39 5.94 19.89
CA GLU A 293 -15.56 5.96 20.78
C GLU A 293 -15.32 6.91 21.97
N ASN A 294 -16.08 8.01 22.00
CA ASN A 294 -16.46 8.82 23.18
C ASN A 294 -15.53 8.76 24.42
N GLN A 295 -14.47 9.59 24.45
CA GLN A 295 -13.97 10.14 25.72
C GLN A 295 -13.48 11.59 25.55
N GLU A 296 -14.20 12.52 26.18
CA GLU A 296 -13.62 13.80 26.60
C GLU A 296 -12.44 13.51 27.54
N VAL A 297 -11.22 13.91 27.18
CA VAL A 297 -10.05 13.78 28.05
C VAL A 297 -9.67 15.16 28.60
N GLY A 298 -9.71 15.27 29.93
CA GLY A 298 -9.43 16.48 30.69
C GLY A 298 -7.98 16.94 30.65
N GLU A 299 -7.83 18.23 30.94
CA GLU A 299 -6.59 19.01 30.92
C GLU A 299 -5.48 18.45 31.85
N ASP A 300 -4.27 18.24 31.29
CA ASP A 300 -3.01 18.07 32.05
C ASP A 300 -2.11 19.31 31.87
N PRO A 301 -1.74 20.03 32.95
CA PRO A 301 -1.17 21.37 32.86
C PRO A 301 0.35 21.50 32.58
N ASN A 302 1.06 20.53 31.96
CA ASN A 302 2.53 20.60 31.84
C ASN A 302 3.19 20.20 30.49
N ILE A 303 2.65 20.60 29.32
CA ILE A 303 3.33 20.36 28.01
C ILE A 303 3.58 21.69 27.24
N PRO A 304 4.77 21.90 26.63
CA PRO A 304 5.05 23.11 25.86
C PRO A 304 4.18 23.16 24.60
N GLY A 305 3.16 24.03 24.61
CA GLY A 305 2.29 24.36 23.47
C GLY A 305 1.41 23.21 23.01
N THR A 306 0.25 23.02 23.64
CA THR A 306 -0.80 22.13 23.12
C THR A 306 -1.26 22.65 21.75
N TYR A 307 -1.19 21.82 20.72
CA TYR A 307 -1.82 22.13 19.43
C TYR A 307 -3.34 22.19 19.67
N GLU A 308 -3.96 23.31 19.33
CA GLU A 308 -5.40 23.55 19.50
C GLU A 308 -6.12 23.48 18.15
N ASN A 309 -7.42 23.21 18.14
CA ASN A 309 -8.23 23.36 16.93
C ASN A 309 -8.33 24.85 16.52
N VAL A 310 -7.45 25.28 15.64
CA VAL A 310 -7.34 26.65 15.12
C VAL A 310 -8.34 26.95 14.00
N ALA A 311 -9.07 25.95 13.50
CA ALA A 311 -10.16 26.14 12.53
C ALA A 311 -11.50 26.55 13.19
N LYS A 312 -11.63 26.39 14.51
CA LYS A 312 -12.87 26.71 15.22
C LYS A 312 -13.33 28.16 14.99
N GLY A 313 -14.56 28.31 14.51
CA GLY A 313 -15.23 29.56 14.19
C GLY A 313 -14.63 30.33 13.00
N LYS A 314 -13.79 29.69 12.19
CA LYS A 314 -13.11 30.35 11.07
C LYS A 314 -13.97 30.38 9.82
N SER A 315 -13.65 31.30 8.91
CA SER A 315 -14.42 31.44 7.68
C SER A 315 -14.10 30.34 6.69
N VAL A 316 -15.14 29.78 6.07
CA VAL A 316 -15.02 28.73 5.06
C VAL A 316 -15.64 29.18 3.75
N THR A 317 -14.94 28.94 2.65
CA THR A 317 -15.45 29.13 1.27
C THR A 317 -15.49 27.79 0.58
N ALA A 318 -16.58 27.47 -0.12
CA ALA A 318 -16.70 26.23 -0.88
C ALA A 318 -17.08 26.49 -2.34
N SER A 319 -16.81 25.50 -3.18
CA SER A 319 -17.24 25.41 -4.58
C SER A 319 -18.75 25.65 -4.75
N ALA A 320 -19.57 24.96 -3.95
CA ALA A 320 -21.01 25.15 -3.81
C ALA A 320 -21.52 24.44 -2.55
N SER A 321 -22.79 24.67 -2.22
CA SER A 321 -23.55 23.90 -1.24
C SER A 321 -24.81 23.34 -1.88
N GLU A 322 -25.25 22.16 -1.43
CA GLU A 322 -26.49 21.52 -1.87
C GLU A 322 -27.71 22.45 -1.68
N ASN A 323 -27.74 23.17 -0.55
CA ASN A 323 -28.73 24.19 -0.24
C ASN A 323 -28.22 25.15 0.86
N ALA A 324 -28.98 26.21 1.16
CA ALA A 324 -28.58 27.25 2.11
C ALA A 324 -28.45 26.79 3.57
N SER A 325 -29.14 25.73 4.00
CA SER A 325 -28.99 25.18 5.36
C SER A 325 -27.75 24.30 5.54
N LEU A 326 -27.12 23.87 4.44
CA LEU A 326 -25.90 23.05 4.43
C LEU A 326 -24.68 23.90 4.01
N ALA A 327 -24.57 25.08 4.61
CA ALA A 327 -23.59 26.10 4.26
C ALA A 327 -22.18 25.73 4.72
N PRO A 328 -21.12 26.26 4.08
CA PRO A 328 -19.74 25.89 4.42
C PRO A 328 -19.32 26.26 5.84
N ILE A 329 -19.96 27.25 6.47
CA ILE A 329 -19.64 27.66 7.83
C ILE A 329 -19.85 26.55 8.87
N ASN A 330 -20.79 25.64 8.59
CA ASN A 330 -21.09 24.48 9.42
C ASN A 330 -19.88 23.53 9.57
N LEU A 331 -18.85 23.66 8.72
CA LEU A 331 -17.63 22.85 8.83
C LEU A 331 -16.75 23.24 10.02
N THR A 332 -16.94 24.41 10.61
CA THR A 332 -16.01 24.97 11.60
C THR A 332 -16.73 25.55 12.81
N ASP A 333 -18.03 25.31 12.95
CA ASP A 333 -18.86 25.94 13.97
C ASP A 333 -18.83 25.19 15.31
N ASN A 334 -18.14 24.04 15.38
CA ASN A 334 -18.05 23.18 16.56
C ASN A 334 -19.43 22.63 16.99
N ASP A 335 -20.36 22.48 16.05
CA ASP A 335 -21.68 21.88 16.27
C ASP A 335 -21.87 20.64 15.37
N LEU A 336 -21.61 19.47 15.95
CA LEU A 336 -21.72 18.16 15.29
C LEU A 336 -23.16 17.78 14.88
N LEU A 337 -24.17 18.62 15.20
CA LEU A 337 -25.54 18.45 14.71
C LEU A 337 -25.78 19.16 13.38
N THR A 338 -24.87 20.04 12.96
CA THR A 338 -24.91 20.70 11.66
C THR A 338 -23.87 20.10 10.73
N ARG A 339 -24.04 20.29 9.42
CA ARG A 339 -23.11 19.78 8.42
C ARG A 339 -23.08 20.65 7.19
N TRP A 340 -21.95 20.68 6.50
CA TRP A 340 -21.89 21.13 5.12
C TRP A 340 -22.16 19.97 4.18
N SER A 341 -22.82 20.25 3.05
CA SER A 341 -22.98 19.31 1.94
C SER A 341 -22.71 20.04 0.63
N SER A 342 -21.83 19.49 -0.19
CA SER A 342 -21.52 20.01 -1.53
C SER A 342 -22.66 19.75 -2.53
N ASN A 343 -22.54 20.39 -3.70
CA ASN A 343 -23.22 19.92 -4.89
C ASN A 343 -22.72 18.51 -5.30
N TRP A 344 -23.52 17.79 -6.07
CA TRP A 344 -23.25 16.38 -6.39
C TRP A 344 -22.24 16.20 -7.53
N THR A 345 -21.01 16.68 -7.32
CA THR A 345 -19.89 16.60 -8.26
C THR A 345 -18.62 16.12 -7.56
N ASP A 346 -17.81 15.34 -8.27
CA ASP A 346 -16.58 14.77 -7.72
C ASP A 346 -15.49 15.82 -7.50
N ASP A 347 -15.50 16.94 -8.23
CA ASP A 347 -14.50 18.00 -8.13
C ASP A 347 -14.82 19.07 -7.07
N ALA A 348 -15.84 18.84 -6.23
CA ALA A 348 -16.23 19.76 -5.17
C ALA A 348 -15.12 19.96 -4.12
N TRP A 349 -14.97 21.19 -3.65
CA TRP A 349 -13.90 21.61 -2.74
C TRP A 349 -14.37 22.64 -1.71
N PHE A 350 -13.62 22.78 -0.62
CA PHE A 350 -13.73 23.89 0.33
C PHE A 350 -12.35 24.36 0.84
N VAL A 351 -12.28 25.61 1.30
CA VAL A 351 -11.09 26.27 1.87
C VAL A 351 -11.47 26.92 3.19
N VAL A 352 -10.75 26.58 4.25
CA VAL A 352 -10.80 27.25 5.57
C VAL A 352 -9.71 28.32 5.61
N ASP A 353 -10.07 29.58 5.91
CA ASP A 353 -9.12 30.65 6.22
C ASP A 353 -8.96 30.77 7.75
N LEU A 354 -7.82 30.33 8.28
CA LEU A 354 -7.52 30.34 9.71
C LEU A 354 -7.34 31.76 10.30
N ALA A 355 -7.36 32.80 9.45
CA ALA A 355 -7.16 34.21 9.80
C ALA A 355 -5.78 34.55 10.41
N GLY A 356 -4.84 33.61 10.35
CA GLY A 356 -3.47 33.73 10.84
C GLY A 356 -2.61 32.59 10.30
N ILE A 357 -1.29 32.72 10.42
CA ILE A 357 -0.38 31.62 10.08
C ILE A 357 -0.20 30.77 11.33
N TYR A 358 -0.48 29.49 11.19
CA TYR A 358 -0.32 28.50 12.24
C TYR A 358 0.69 27.46 11.79
N ASN A 359 1.42 26.89 12.75
CA ASN A 359 2.16 25.67 12.53
C ASN A 359 1.19 24.50 12.72
N ILE A 360 0.72 23.92 11.61
CA ILE A 360 -0.33 22.90 11.55
C ILE A 360 0.31 21.52 11.49
N ASN A 361 -0.16 20.57 12.31
CA ASN A 361 0.35 19.19 12.31
C ASN A 361 -0.74 18.12 12.15
N GLN A 362 -2.01 18.47 12.30
CA GLN A 362 -3.11 17.52 12.19
C GLN A 362 -4.38 18.19 11.66
N ILE A 363 -5.13 17.45 10.87
CA ILE A 363 -6.43 17.84 10.32
C ILE A 363 -7.38 16.68 10.55
N VAL A 364 -8.56 16.94 11.11
CA VAL A 364 -9.58 15.92 11.37
C VAL A 364 -10.78 16.24 10.50
N LEU A 365 -11.25 15.27 9.73
CA LEU A 365 -12.48 15.35 8.94
C LEU A 365 -13.53 14.47 9.60
N ASN A 366 -14.62 15.07 10.09
CA ASN A 366 -15.76 14.32 10.60
C ASN A 366 -16.83 14.24 9.51
N TRP A 367 -16.89 13.10 8.82
CA TRP A 367 -17.79 12.86 7.70
C TRP A 367 -19.21 12.55 8.16
N GLU A 368 -20.19 12.97 7.35
CA GLU A 368 -21.51 12.32 7.34
C GLU A 368 -21.42 11.03 6.49
N ASN A 369 -22.49 10.23 6.43
CA ASN A 369 -22.56 9.04 5.59
C ASN A 369 -22.14 9.29 4.12
N ALA A 370 -22.38 10.49 3.58
CA ALA A 370 -21.92 10.88 2.25
C ALA A 370 -20.47 11.42 2.26
N PHE A 371 -19.49 10.50 2.23
CA PHE A 371 -18.06 10.82 2.34
C PHE A 371 -17.29 10.74 1.00
N ALA A 372 -15.99 11.10 1.04
CA ALA A 372 -15.09 11.00 -0.08
C ALA A 372 -14.32 9.67 -0.15
N ARG A 373 -14.36 9.00 -1.31
CA ARG A 373 -13.50 7.83 -1.56
C ARG A 373 -12.08 8.27 -1.95
N GLN A 374 -11.96 9.35 -2.72
CA GLN A 374 -10.68 9.95 -3.08
C GLN A 374 -10.74 11.46 -2.87
N PHE A 375 -9.71 12.01 -2.22
CA PHE A 375 -9.58 13.44 -1.99
C PHE A 375 -8.13 13.83 -1.66
N GLU A 376 -7.85 15.12 -1.77
CA GLU A 376 -6.58 15.70 -1.37
C GLU A 376 -6.78 16.75 -0.27
N ILE A 377 -5.77 16.89 0.60
CA ILE A 377 -5.63 18.07 1.44
C ILE A 377 -4.44 18.89 0.97
N LEU A 378 -4.68 20.19 0.81
CA LEU A 378 -3.67 21.15 0.41
C LEU A 378 -3.58 22.29 1.41
N LEU A 379 -2.37 22.81 1.62
CA LEU A 379 -2.11 23.95 2.49
C LEU A 379 -1.60 25.14 1.69
N SER A 380 -1.88 26.34 2.17
CA SER A 380 -1.34 27.57 1.57
C SER A 380 -1.06 28.65 2.61
N HIS A 381 0.01 29.41 2.36
CA HIS A 381 0.35 30.60 3.13
C HIS A 381 -0.41 31.86 2.66
N ASP A 382 -0.74 31.94 1.37
CA ASP A 382 -1.22 33.15 0.70
C ASP A 382 -2.63 33.04 0.11
N GLY A 383 -3.22 31.84 0.12
CA GLY A 383 -4.56 31.57 -0.41
C GLY A 383 -4.60 31.50 -1.93
N VAL A 384 -3.44 31.50 -2.60
CA VAL A 384 -3.28 31.43 -4.06
C VAL A 384 -2.49 30.19 -4.46
N ASN A 385 -1.34 29.98 -3.82
CA ASN A 385 -0.46 28.85 -4.08
C ASN A 385 -0.72 27.76 -3.06
N PHE A 386 -1.36 26.67 -3.49
CA PHE A 386 -1.68 25.52 -2.65
C PHE A 386 -0.74 24.35 -2.95
N GLU A 387 -0.18 23.77 -1.89
CA GLU A 387 0.68 22.59 -1.95
C GLU A 387 -0.04 21.39 -1.34
N ARG A 388 -0.03 20.25 -2.04
CA ARG A 388 -0.64 19.02 -1.55
C ARG A 388 0.18 18.46 -0.39
N VAL A 389 -0.47 18.24 0.74
CA VAL A 389 0.14 17.60 1.93
C VAL A 389 -0.41 16.21 2.21
N PHE A 390 -1.56 15.85 1.62
CA PHE A 390 -2.16 14.53 1.78
C PHE A 390 -2.99 14.14 0.55
N ASN A 391 -3.06 12.83 0.29
CA ASN A 391 -3.85 12.23 -0.79
C ASN A 391 -4.48 10.92 -0.30
N GLN A 392 -5.81 10.87 -0.25
CA GLN A 392 -6.59 9.69 0.07
C GLN A 392 -7.06 9.02 -1.21
N THR A 393 -6.90 7.70 -1.31
CA THR A 393 -7.29 6.92 -2.49
C THR A 393 -8.39 5.89 -2.20
N ILE A 394 -8.61 5.57 -0.92
CA ILE A 394 -9.63 4.61 -0.47
C ILE A 394 -10.23 5.10 0.86
N GLY A 395 -10.85 6.28 0.87
CA GLY A 395 -11.56 6.80 2.04
C GLY A 395 -12.70 5.89 2.47
N GLU A 396 -12.96 5.88 3.78
CA GLU A 396 -13.93 4.99 4.43
C GLU A 396 -15.05 5.78 5.13
N GLY A 397 -14.91 7.10 5.24
CA GLY A 397 -15.87 7.97 5.94
C GLY A 397 -15.64 7.98 7.44
N GLY A 398 -16.67 8.30 8.22
CA GLY A 398 -16.53 8.46 9.68
C GLY A 398 -15.60 9.62 10.06
N ILE A 399 -14.80 9.44 11.10
CA ILE A 399 -13.79 10.43 11.50
C ILE A 399 -12.45 10.03 10.87
N GLU A 400 -11.92 10.88 9.99
CA GLU A 400 -10.61 10.69 9.36
C GLU A 400 -9.61 11.71 9.93
N THR A 401 -8.63 11.21 10.69
CA THR A 401 -7.54 12.01 11.25
C THR A 401 -6.30 11.94 10.36
N ILE A 402 -5.89 13.09 9.84
CA ILE A 402 -4.79 13.28 8.91
C ILE A 402 -3.65 13.97 9.66
N ASN A 403 -2.62 13.22 10.00
CA ASN A 403 -1.40 13.77 10.58
C ASN A 403 -0.42 14.15 9.46
N ILE A 404 0.15 15.34 9.53
CA ILE A 404 1.13 15.86 8.57
C ILE A 404 2.41 16.27 9.30
N GLY A 405 3.54 16.27 8.60
CA GLY A 405 4.72 16.99 9.07
C GLY A 405 4.34 18.46 9.31
N ALA A 406 4.82 19.07 10.40
CA ALA A 406 4.35 20.39 10.80
C ALA A 406 4.63 21.45 9.70
N VAL A 407 3.58 22.04 9.14
CA VAL A 407 3.66 23.02 8.04
C VAL A 407 3.08 24.34 8.49
N ASN A 408 3.76 25.44 8.16
CA ASN A 408 3.25 26.78 8.41
C ASN A 408 2.27 27.19 7.30
N ALA A 409 1.00 27.35 7.64
CA ALA A 409 -0.02 27.74 6.68
C ALA A 409 -1.13 28.58 7.32
N ARG A 410 -1.86 29.32 6.47
CA ARG A 410 -3.07 30.08 6.84
C ARG A 410 -4.34 29.46 6.26
N TYR A 411 -4.24 28.80 5.12
CA TYR A 411 -5.37 28.23 4.42
C TYR A 411 -5.25 26.72 4.36
N VAL A 412 -6.34 26.03 4.66
CA VAL A 412 -6.49 24.58 4.51
C VAL A 412 -7.55 24.31 3.46
N LYS A 413 -7.22 23.54 2.43
CA LYS A 413 -8.13 23.19 1.34
C LYS A 413 -8.37 21.69 1.31
N PHE A 414 -9.64 21.31 1.28
CA PHE A 414 -10.09 20.00 0.84
C PHE A 414 -10.41 20.04 -0.65
N GLN A 415 -9.93 19.06 -1.41
CA GLN A 415 -10.25 18.87 -2.82
C GLN A 415 -10.80 17.46 -3.05
N GLY A 416 -12.08 17.37 -3.40
CA GLY A 416 -12.68 16.11 -3.83
C GLY A 416 -12.10 15.62 -5.16
N VAL A 417 -11.99 14.30 -5.28
CA VAL A 417 -11.59 13.60 -6.51
C VAL A 417 -12.60 12.51 -6.89
N GLN A 418 -13.12 11.76 -5.92
CA GLN A 418 -14.17 10.76 -6.14
C GLN A 418 -15.08 10.63 -4.92
N ARG A 419 -16.39 10.73 -5.12
CA ARG A 419 -17.40 10.51 -4.06
C ARG A 419 -17.60 9.01 -3.81
N ALA A 420 -17.79 8.63 -2.55
CA ALA A 420 -18.06 7.24 -2.19
C ALA A 420 -19.51 6.81 -2.48
N LEU A 421 -20.43 7.79 -2.44
CA LEU A 421 -21.86 7.64 -2.67
C LEU A 421 -22.33 8.61 -3.77
N PRO A 422 -23.51 8.43 -4.38
CA PRO A 422 -24.00 9.32 -5.46
C PRO A 422 -24.34 10.75 -5.00
N TYR A 423 -24.40 10.99 -3.68
CA TYR A 423 -24.64 12.30 -3.07
C TYR A 423 -23.39 13.18 -3.11
N GLY A 424 -23.48 14.45 -2.71
CA GLY A 424 -22.31 15.31 -2.53
C GLY A 424 -21.47 14.87 -1.33
N TYR A 425 -20.22 15.33 -1.24
CA TYR A 425 -19.44 15.26 0.00
C TYR A 425 -20.16 16.01 1.13
N SER A 426 -20.21 15.40 2.30
CA SER A 426 -20.83 15.97 3.48
C SER A 426 -19.98 15.72 4.73
N LEU A 427 -19.73 16.77 5.50
CA LEU A 427 -18.97 16.70 6.76
C LEU A 427 -19.71 17.47 7.84
N TYR A 428 -19.72 16.89 9.04
CA TYR A 428 -20.13 17.56 10.27
C TYR A 428 -19.11 18.62 10.69
N GLU A 429 -17.81 18.33 10.59
CA GLU A 429 -16.77 19.25 11.06
C GLU A 429 -15.43 18.99 10.34
N ILE A 430 -14.62 20.05 10.19
CA ILE A 430 -13.18 19.97 10.00
C ILE A 430 -12.47 20.66 11.17
N GLU A 431 -11.58 19.92 11.80
CA GLU A 431 -10.69 20.44 12.83
C GLU A 431 -9.28 20.58 12.28
N VAL A 432 -8.59 21.67 12.61
CA VAL A 432 -7.22 21.90 12.18
C VAL A 432 -6.41 22.18 13.43
N TYR A 433 -5.52 21.27 13.78
CA TYR A 433 -4.71 21.39 14.99
C TYR A 433 -3.39 22.10 14.69
N GLY A 434 -3.15 23.19 15.42
CA GLY A 434 -2.08 24.12 15.16
C GLY A 434 -1.66 24.90 16.39
N VAL A 435 -0.44 25.43 16.38
CA VAL A 435 -0.01 26.50 17.30
C VAL A 435 0.22 27.78 16.53
N ALA A 436 -0.15 28.93 17.12
CA ALA A 436 0.08 30.23 16.49
C ALA A 436 1.59 30.45 16.28
N ARG A 437 1.95 30.99 15.11
CA ARG A 437 3.33 31.30 14.77
C ARG A 437 3.72 32.74 15.10
#